data_AF-A0A1Q6JY28-F1
#
_entry.id   AF-A0A1Q6JY28-F1
#
_cell.length_a   1.000
_cell.length_b   1.000
_cell.length_c   1.000
_cell.angle_alpha   90.00
_cell.angle_beta   90.00
_cell.angle_gamma   90.00
#
_symmetry.space_group_name_H-M   'P 1'
#
loop_
_entity.id
_entity.type
_entity.pdbx_description
1 polymer ?
#
loop_
_entity_poly.entity_id
_entity_poly.type
_entity_poly.pdbx_seq_one_letter_code
_entity_poly.pdbx_strand_id
1 'polypeptide(L)'
;MIFAAAVCADDNVNNTKTLLKILFFGVFSCILIILEPNMSITVCLGAVMLVMLYVGGLRTKKFAAVLAPAVFATPVLIVAEPYRMKRLLAFLNPWENPKGEGYQLIQSYYALGSGGFFGLGYLNSRQKYLFLPFSESDFVLSVIGEETGFFGVTILAIIFIVFVYSGIKIAINAKTRFKSYLATGITAIVRL
;
A
#
# COMPACT_ATOMS: atom_id res chain seq x y z
N MET A 1 14.04 4.83 -5.07
CA MET A 1 14.24 3.36 -5.09
C MET A 1 15.53 2.94 -5.75
N ILE A 2 15.81 3.33 -7.01
CA ILE A 2 17.08 2.99 -7.70
C ILE A 2 18.29 3.47 -6.88
N PHE A 3 18.23 4.70 -6.36
CA PHE A 3 19.27 5.25 -5.49
C PHE A 3 19.45 4.46 -4.19
N ALA A 4 18.35 4.12 -3.50
CA ALA A 4 18.42 3.32 -2.27
C ALA A 4 18.95 1.90 -2.53
N ALA A 5 18.54 1.27 -3.63
CA ALA A 5 19.06 -0.05 -4.04
C ALA A 5 20.54 0.00 -4.43
N ALA A 6 21.00 1.07 -5.07
CA ALA A 6 22.41 1.26 -5.43
C ALA A 6 23.28 1.43 -4.18
N VAL A 7 22.87 2.29 -3.25
CA VAL A 7 23.61 2.56 -2.01
C VAL A 7 23.62 1.34 -1.08
N CYS A 8 22.53 0.59 -0.98
CA CYS A 8 22.50 -0.67 -0.21
C CYS A 8 23.31 -1.81 -0.85
N ALA A 9 23.59 -1.74 -2.15
CA ALA A 9 24.37 -2.75 -2.87
C ALA A 9 25.88 -2.52 -2.77
N ASP A 10 26.33 -1.26 -2.81
CA ASP A 10 27.74 -0.89 -2.77
C ASP A 10 28.29 -0.74 -1.33
N ASP A 11 27.51 -0.12 -0.44
CA ASP A 11 27.97 0.23 0.90
C ASP A 11 27.32 -0.63 1.99
N ASN A 12 28.05 -0.85 3.08
CA ASN A 12 27.52 -1.53 4.25
C ASN A 12 26.48 -0.64 4.94
N VAL A 13 25.20 -1.02 4.86
CA VAL A 13 24.03 -0.27 5.37
C VAL A 13 24.15 0.07 6.86
N ASN A 14 24.94 -0.70 7.61
CA ASN A 14 25.19 -0.46 9.02
C ASN A 14 26.11 0.76 9.30
N ASN A 15 26.78 1.31 8.29
CA ASN A 15 27.54 2.55 8.43
C ASN A 15 26.59 3.74 8.61
N THR A 16 26.82 4.55 9.65
CA THR A 16 25.95 5.69 9.99
C THR A 16 25.92 6.74 8.88
N LYS A 17 27.04 6.94 8.16
CA LYS A 17 27.11 7.86 7.02
C LYS A 17 26.23 7.38 5.85
N THR A 18 26.22 6.09 5.58
CA THR A 18 25.41 5.47 4.52
C THR A 18 23.93 5.53 4.87
N LEU A 19 23.58 5.18 6.12
CA LEU A 19 22.21 5.28 6.62
C LEU A 19 21.68 6.71 6.55
N LEU A 20 22.49 7.71 6.93
CA LEU A 20 22.09 9.11 6.89
C LEU A 20 21.86 9.61 5.46
N LYS A 21 22.68 9.18 4.49
CA LYS A 21 22.48 9.51 3.07
C LYS A 21 21.15 8.95 2.54
N ILE A 22 20.83 7.69 2.85
CA ILE A 22 19.57 7.06 2.44
C ILE A 22 18.38 7.79 3.08
N LEU A 23 18.47 8.07 4.38
CA LEU A 23 17.40 8.76 5.10
C LEU A 23 17.19 10.19 4.58
N PHE A 24 18.27 10.93 4.32
CA PHE A 24 18.20 12.29 3.80
C PHE A 24 17.49 12.33 2.44
N PHE A 25 17.89 11.49 1.49
CA PHE A 25 17.23 11.41 0.20
C PHE A 25 15.79 10.93 0.31
N GLY A 26 15.51 9.96 1.19
CA GLY A 26 14.15 9.46 1.41
C GLY A 26 13.21 10.51 1.97
N VAL A 27 13.62 11.17 3.05
CA VAL A 27 12.85 12.24 3.69
C VAL A 27 12.68 13.42 2.74
N PHE A 28 13.73 13.78 1.98
CA PHE A 28 13.63 14.82 0.96
C PHE A 28 12.58 14.51 -0.11
N SER A 29 12.56 13.27 -0.63
CA SER A 29 11.51 12.83 -1.56
C SER A 29 10.12 12.83 -0.91
N CYS A 30 9.98 12.38 0.34
CA CYS A 30 8.70 12.41 1.05
C CYS A 30 8.18 13.84 1.24
N ILE A 31 9.05 14.80 1.60
CA ILE A 31 8.66 16.21 1.77
C ILE A 31 8.14 16.77 0.44
N LEU A 32 8.82 16.47 -0.67
CA LEU A 32 8.42 16.93 -1.99
C LEU A 32 7.05 16.38 -2.41
N ILE A 33 6.74 15.13 -2.06
CA ILE A 33 5.45 14.49 -2.36
C ILE A 33 4.33 15.03 -1.45
N ILE A 34 4.63 15.34 -0.19
CA ILE A 34 3.66 15.96 0.74
C ILE A 34 3.25 17.36 0.24
N LEU A 35 4.17 18.09 -0.40
CA LEU A 35 3.87 19.38 -1.05
C LEU A 35 2.90 19.24 -2.24
N GLU A 36 2.80 18.05 -2.84
CA GLU A 36 1.87 17.71 -3.92
C GLU A 36 0.56 17.06 -3.39
N PRO A 37 0.13 17.46 -2.19
CA PRO A 37 -0.79 16.77 -1.27
C PRO A 37 -0.99 15.24 -1.39
N ASN A 38 0.01 14.45 -1.79
CA ASN A 38 -0.19 13.02 -2.06
C ASN A 38 0.30 12.11 -0.91
N MET A 39 -0.60 11.82 0.03
CA MET A 39 -0.28 11.02 1.21
C MET A 39 -0.07 9.53 0.92
N SER A 40 -0.85 8.93 0.01
CA SER A 40 -0.74 7.49 -0.27
C SER A 40 0.63 7.15 -0.85
N ILE A 41 1.09 7.91 -1.84
CA ILE A 41 2.41 7.72 -2.45
C ILE A 41 3.53 7.96 -1.41
N THR A 42 3.37 8.93 -0.52
CA THR A 42 4.35 9.21 0.55
C THR A 42 4.49 8.01 1.50
N VAL A 43 3.37 7.43 1.93
CA VAL A 43 3.35 6.24 2.81
C VAL A 43 3.92 5.02 2.08
N CYS A 44 3.54 4.79 0.82
CA CYS A 44 4.08 3.69 0.02
C CYS A 44 5.60 3.81 -0.15
N LEU A 45 6.10 5.01 -0.47
CA LEU A 45 7.54 5.24 -0.63
C LEU A 45 8.29 5.03 0.69
N GLY A 46 7.76 5.55 1.81
CA GLY A 46 8.33 5.31 3.13
C GLY A 46 8.35 3.83 3.51
N ALA A 47 7.27 3.10 3.27
CA ALA A 47 7.17 1.67 3.52
C ALA A 47 8.18 0.87 2.68
N VAL A 48 8.30 1.15 1.38
CA VAL A 48 9.29 0.51 0.51
C VAL A 48 10.71 0.78 1.00
N MET A 49 11.02 2.00 1.46
CA MET A 49 12.33 2.33 2.01
C MET A 49 12.62 1.55 3.30
N LEU A 50 11.64 1.40 4.19
CA LEU A 50 11.79 0.59 5.40
C LEU A 50 12.03 -0.89 5.06
N VAL A 51 11.28 -1.45 4.10
CA VAL A 51 11.49 -2.82 3.62
C VAL A 51 12.90 -3.00 3.07
N MET A 52 13.40 -2.06 2.26
CA MET A 52 14.77 -2.10 1.73
C MET A 52 15.83 -2.01 2.84
N LEU A 53 15.65 -1.17 3.85
CA LEU A 53 16.58 -1.07 4.98
C LEU A 53 16.61 -2.35 5.82
N TYR A 54 15.46 -3.00 5.99
CA TYR A 54 15.36 -4.27 6.68
C TYR A 54 16.08 -5.39 5.92
N VAL A 55 15.80 -5.52 4.62
CA VAL A 55 16.45 -6.52 3.75
C VAL A 55 17.95 -6.24 3.57
N GLY A 56 18.36 -4.97 3.66
CA GLY A 56 19.76 -4.53 3.69
C GLY A 56 20.55 -4.94 4.94
N GLY A 57 19.92 -5.60 5.93
CA GLY A 57 20.58 -6.10 7.12
C GLY A 57 20.86 -5.05 8.18
N LEU A 58 20.07 -3.97 8.25
CA LEU A 58 20.22 -2.94 9.28
C LEU A 58 20.00 -3.55 10.67
N ARG A 59 20.89 -3.23 11.63
CA ARG A 59 20.76 -3.66 13.04
C ARG A 59 19.38 -3.25 13.58
N THR A 60 18.69 -4.18 14.24
CA THR A 60 17.34 -4.00 14.80
C THR A 60 17.18 -2.74 15.65
N LYS A 61 18.20 -2.36 16.43
CA LYS A 61 18.22 -1.10 17.21
C LYS A 61 18.13 0.16 16.33
N LYS A 62 18.90 0.22 15.23
CA LYS A 62 18.88 1.35 14.29
C LYS A 62 17.60 1.34 13.44
N PHE A 63 17.12 0.15 13.08
CA PHE A 63 15.85 -0.01 12.40
C PHE A 63 14.68 0.52 13.24
N ALA A 64 14.61 0.15 14.53
CA ALA A 64 13.60 0.68 15.45
C ALA A 64 13.67 2.20 15.61
N ALA A 65 14.88 2.77 15.64
CA ALA A 65 15.09 4.22 15.72
C ALA A 65 14.59 4.99 14.48
N VAL A 66 14.56 4.35 13.30
CA VAL A 66 14.01 4.94 12.07
C VAL A 66 12.50 4.66 11.95
N LEU A 67 12.05 3.47 12.37
CA LEU A 67 10.65 3.06 12.32
C LEU A 67 9.77 3.88 13.26
N ALA A 68 10.22 4.12 14.49
CA ALA A 68 9.45 4.86 15.49
C ALA A 68 8.99 6.25 14.99
N PRO A 69 9.89 7.16 14.56
CA PRO A 69 9.46 8.47 14.06
C PRO A 69 8.60 8.38 12.80
N ALA A 70 8.83 7.39 11.92
CA ALA A 70 8.00 7.19 10.73
C ALA A 70 6.55 6.84 11.10
N VAL A 71 6.36 5.92 12.06
CA VAL A 71 5.04 5.51 12.55
C VAL A 71 4.34 6.64 13.31
N PHE A 72 5.08 7.44 14.08
CA PHE A 72 4.50 8.59 14.80
C PHE A 72 4.18 9.78 13.89
N ALA A 73 4.91 9.98 12.79
CA ALA A 73 4.66 11.07 11.86
C ALA A 73 3.34 10.89 11.08
N THR A 74 2.97 9.65 10.76
CA THR A 74 1.74 9.34 10.01
C THR A 74 0.46 9.87 10.68
N PRO A 75 0.14 9.56 11.95
CA PRO A 75 -1.07 10.07 12.61
C PRO A 75 -1.04 11.58 12.80
N VAL A 76 0.13 12.18 13.03
CA VAL A 76 0.26 13.65 13.16
C VAL A 76 -0.13 14.34 11.84
N LEU A 77 0.33 13.81 10.70
CA LEU A 77 -0.05 14.31 9.37
C LEU A 77 -1.53 14.08 9.05
N ILE A 78 -2.17 13.06 9.63
CA ILE A 78 -3.61 12.80 9.47
C ILE A 78 -4.43 13.80 10.29
N VAL A 79 -4.02 14.10 11.52
CA VAL A 79 -4.72 15.05 12.41
C VAL A 79 -4.61 16.49 11.91
N ALA A 80 -3.50 16.83 11.24
CA ALA A 80 -3.25 18.18 10.74
C ALA A 80 -4.28 18.66 9.69
N GLU A 81 -4.98 17.75 9.00
CA GLU A 81 -5.93 18.12 7.95
C GLU A 81 -7.34 17.58 8.25
N PRO A 82 -8.35 18.45 8.45
CA PRO A 82 -9.68 18.04 8.90
C PRO A 82 -10.41 17.10 7.91
N TYR A 83 -10.11 17.20 6.61
CA TYR A 83 -10.60 16.26 5.61
C TYR A 83 -10.09 14.82 5.84
N ARG A 84 -8.81 14.67 6.21
CA ARG A 84 -8.20 13.35 6.47
C ARG A 84 -8.80 12.70 7.71
N MET A 85 -9.09 13.49 8.73
CA MET A 85 -9.74 13.02 9.95
C MET A 85 -11.15 12.52 9.66
N LYS A 86 -11.95 13.26 8.88
CA LYS A 86 -13.30 12.83 8.49
C LYS A 86 -13.27 11.50 7.74
N ARG A 87 -12.32 11.33 6.81
CA ARG A 87 -12.15 10.08 6.07
C ARG A 87 -11.77 8.92 6.98
N LEU A 88 -10.86 9.12 7.93
CA LEU A 88 -10.49 8.10 8.93
C LEU A 88 -11.69 7.71 9.81
N LEU A 89 -12.46 8.68 10.28
CA LEU A 89 -13.67 8.45 11.07
C LEU A 89 -14.74 7.73 10.25
N ALA A 90 -14.92 8.08 8.98
CA ALA A 90 -15.82 7.38 8.07
C ALA A 90 -15.36 5.93 7.78
N PHE A 91 -14.05 5.64 7.82
CA PHE A 91 -13.54 4.26 7.77
C PHE A 91 -13.82 3.47 9.05
N LEU A 92 -13.65 4.10 10.22
CA LEU A 92 -13.88 3.47 11.53
C LEU A 92 -15.36 3.25 11.82
N ASN A 93 -16.19 4.26 11.53
CA ASN A 93 -17.63 4.21 11.71
C ASN A 93 -18.37 4.78 10.49
N PRO A 94 -18.50 3.98 9.41
CA PRO A 94 -19.17 4.45 8.19
C PRO A 94 -20.67 4.72 8.39
N TRP A 95 -21.26 4.11 9.42
CA TRP A 95 -22.69 4.19 9.73
C TRP A 95 -23.11 5.52 10.37
N GLU A 96 -22.17 6.31 10.88
CA GLU A 96 -22.46 7.65 11.44
C GLU A 96 -22.86 8.66 10.36
N ASN A 97 -22.30 8.55 9.16
CA ASN A 97 -22.65 9.44 8.04
C ASN A 97 -22.89 8.64 6.74
N PRO A 98 -24.00 7.90 6.68
CA PRO A 98 -24.27 6.94 5.61
C PRO A 98 -24.58 7.61 4.27
N LYS A 99 -24.87 8.92 4.23
CA LYS A 99 -25.13 9.68 2.99
C LYS A 99 -23.94 10.53 2.54
N GLY A 100 -22.90 10.65 3.37
CA GLY A 100 -21.71 11.44 3.10
C GLY A 100 -20.51 10.55 2.80
N GLU A 101 -19.42 10.75 3.56
CA GLU A 101 -18.15 10.05 3.35
C GLU A 101 -18.23 8.52 3.57
N GLY A 102 -19.20 8.04 4.34
CA GLY A 102 -19.43 6.60 4.56
C GLY A 102 -20.22 5.90 3.47
N TYR A 103 -20.90 6.65 2.58
CA TYR A 103 -21.83 6.07 1.59
C TYR A 103 -21.13 5.07 0.66
N GLN A 104 -19.95 5.42 0.15
CA GLN A 104 -19.20 4.56 -0.76
C GLN A 104 -18.73 3.27 -0.08
N LEU A 105 -18.30 3.37 1.18
CA LEU A 105 -17.83 2.24 1.96
C LEU A 105 -18.98 1.29 2.31
N ILE A 106 -20.15 1.82 2.65
CA ILE A 106 -21.35 1.03 2.92
C ILE A 106 -21.80 0.30 1.65
N GLN A 107 -21.83 1.00 0.52
CA GLN A 107 -22.24 0.39 -0.74
C GLN A 107 -21.27 -0.69 -1.22
N SER A 108 -19.97 -0.55 -0.95
CA SER A 108 -19.00 -1.59 -1.26
C SER A 108 -19.21 -2.85 -0.42
N TYR A 109 -19.56 -2.71 0.86
CA TYR A 109 -19.95 -3.87 1.69
C TYR A 109 -21.21 -4.55 1.18
N TYR A 110 -22.23 -3.78 0.77
CA TYR A 110 -23.43 -4.36 0.20
C TYR A 110 -23.15 -5.11 -1.11
N ALA A 111 -22.21 -4.63 -1.95
CA ALA A 111 -21.82 -5.29 -3.20
C ALA A 111 -21.13 -6.61 -2.96
N LEU A 112 -20.21 -6.62 -2.01
CA LEU A 112 -19.51 -7.83 -1.61
C LEU A 112 -20.47 -8.85 -0.98
N GLY A 113 -21.47 -8.38 -0.23
CA GLY A 113 -22.51 -9.23 0.37
C GLY A 113 -23.56 -9.76 -0.62
N SER A 114 -23.90 -9.02 -1.68
CA SER A 114 -24.92 -9.41 -2.65
C SER A 114 -24.44 -10.49 -3.65
N GLY A 115 -23.13 -10.64 -3.83
CA GLY A 115 -22.53 -11.60 -4.76
C GLY A 115 -22.67 -13.07 -4.35
N GLY A 116 -22.87 -13.39 -3.07
CA GLY A 116 -22.97 -14.78 -2.61
C GLY A 116 -21.77 -15.66 -3.03
N PHE A 117 -21.98 -16.96 -3.23
CA PHE A 117 -20.89 -17.88 -3.61
C PHE A 117 -20.53 -17.82 -5.10
N PHE A 118 -21.51 -17.68 -5.99
CA PHE A 118 -21.34 -17.79 -7.46
C PHE A 118 -21.48 -16.47 -8.22
N GLY A 119 -21.79 -15.36 -7.53
CA GLY A 119 -21.99 -14.06 -8.15
C GLY A 119 -23.37 -13.88 -8.77
N LEU A 120 -23.66 -12.65 -9.22
CA LEU A 120 -24.86 -12.31 -9.98
C LEU A 120 -24.69 -12.51 -11.50
N GLY A 121 -23.50 -12.91 -11.95
CA GLY A 121 -23.13 -13.04 -13.35
C GLY A 121 -22.35 -11.83 -13.88
N TYR A 122 -21.51 -12.07 -14.88
CA TYR A 122 -20.66 -11.03 -15.48
C TYR A 122 -21.51 -9.88 -16.03
N LEU A 123 -21.11 -8.63 -15.74
CA LEU A 123 -21.83 -7.39 -16.10
C LEU A 123 -23.21 -7.19 -15.43
N ASN A 124 -23.62 -8.03 -14.50
CA ASN A 124 -24.88 -7.87 -13.75
C ASN A 124 -24.70 -7.18 -12.38
N SER A 125 -23.58 -6.49 -12.14
CA SER A 125 -23.38 -5.72 -10.90
C SER A 125 -24.42 -4.60 -10.78
N ARG A 126 -25.23 -4.62 -9.72
CA ARG A 126 -26.27 -3.61 -9.50
C ARG A 126 -25.67 -2.32 -8.95
N GLN A 127 -24.59 -2.40 -8.19
CA GLN A 127 -23.93 -1.21 -7.64
C GLN A 127 -23.07 -0.44 -8.63
N LYS A 128 -22.64 -1.08 -9.74
CA LYS A 128 -21.94 -0.43 -10.85
C LYS A 128 -22.77 0.66 -11.54
N TYR A 129 -24.10 0.51 -11.61
CA TYR A 129 -24.91 1.34 -12.50
C TYR A 129 -25.40 2.66 -11.92
N LEU A 130 -25.46 2.85 -10.59
CA LEU A 130 -25.94 4.12 -9.98
C LEU A 130 -25.58 4.33 -8.48
N PHE A 131 -24.96 3.35 -7.80
CA PHE A 131 -24.81 3.39 -6.33
C PHE A 131 -23.38 3.65 -5.83
N LEU A 132 -22.35 3.44 -6.65
CA LEU A 132 -20.96 3.84 -6.34
C LEU A 132 -20.44 4.87 -7.36
N PRO A 133 -20.23 6.15 -6.97
CA PRO A 133 -19.68 7.14 -7.88
C PRO A 133 -18.21 6.89 -8.28
N PHE A 134 -17.46 6.10 -7.49
CA PHE A 134 -16.06 5.73 -7.76
C PHE A 134 -15.84 4.21 -7.67
N SER A 135 -16.73 3.41 -8.30
CA SER A 135 -16.59 1.95 -8.33
C SER A 135 -15.35 1.46 -9.07
N GLU A 136 -14.84 2.24 -10.02
CA GLU A 136 -13.74 1.83 -10.90
C GLU A 136 -12.36 2.01 -10.27
N SER A 137 -12.20 2.93 -9.31
CA SER A 137 -10.89 3.27 -8.74
C SER A 137 -10.59 2.46 -7.47
N ASP A 138 -11.34 2.72 -6.39
CA ASP A 138 -10.99 2.23 -5.05
C ASP A 138 -11.81 0.99 -4.65
N PHE A 139 -12.88 0.67 -5.39
CA PHE A 139 -13.85 -0.38 -5.03
C PHE A 139 -14.06 -1.46 -6.10
N VAL A 140 -13.13 -1.58 -7.05
CA VAL A 140 -13.21 -2.56 -8.14
C VAL A 140 -13.35 -3.99 -7.62
N LEU A 141 -12.70 -4.32 -6.50
CA LEU A 141 -12.79 -5.64 -5.87
C LEU A 141 -14.23 -5.96 -5.41
N SER A 142 -14.98 -4.95 -4.99
CA SER A 142 -16.36 -5.12 -4.51
C SER A 142 -17.31 -5.43 -5.67
N VAL A 143 -17.07 -4.81 -6.83
CA VAL A 143 -17.78 -5.11 -8.07
C VAL A 143 -17.43 -6.50 -8.57
N ILE A 144 -16.14 -6.87 -8.58
CA ILE A 144 -15.72 -8.22 -8.96
C ILE A 144 -16.35 -9.27 -8.02
N GLY A 145 -16.42 -8.98 -6.72
CA GLY A 145 -17.07 -9.84 -5.75
C GLY A 145 -18.58 -9.99 -5.96
N GLU A 146 -19.26 -8.93 -6.37
CA GLU A 146 -20.67 -8.99 -6.76
C GLU A 146 -20.90 -9.85 -8.01
N GLU A 147 -20.05 -9.69 -9.04
CA GLU A 147 -20.21 -10.37 -10.33
C GLU A 147 -19.79 -11.85 -10.29
N THR A 148 -18.69 -12.15 -9.61
CA THR A 148 -18.05 -13.49 -9.60
C THR A 148 -18.24 -14.27 -8.31
N GLY A 149 -18.75 -13.61 -7.26
CA GLY A 149 -18.97 -14.22 -5.95
C GLY A 149 -17.68 -14.55 -5.21
N PHE A 150 -17.84 -15.31 -4.13
CA PHE A 150 -16.74 -15.76 -3.26
C PHE A 150 -15.61 -16.48 -4.03
N PHE A 151 -15.95 -17.33 -5.01
CA PHE A 151 -14.95 -18.08 -5.76
C PHE A 151 -14.06 -17.18 -6.62
N GLY A 152 -14.63 -16.21 -7.33
CA GLY A 152 -13.83 -15.30 -8.15
C GLY A 152 -12.92 -14.39 -7.32
N VAL A 153 -13.40 -13.89 -6.18
CA VAL A 153 -12.57 -13.12 -5.23
C VAL A 153 -11.43 -13.97 -4.69
N THR A 154 -11.69 -15.24 -4.36
CA THR A 154 -10.67 -16.17 -3.85
C THR A 154 -9.61 -16.46 -4.92
N ILE A 155 -10.01 -16.73 -6.16
CA ILE A 155 -9.07 -16.95 -7.28
C ILE A 155 -8.22 -15.70 -7.51
N LEU A 156 -8.83 -14.52 -7.51
CA LEU A 156 -8.13 -13.25 -7.66
C LEU A 156 -7.10 -13.04 -6.53
N ALA A 157 -7.49 -13.30 -5.27
CA ALA A 157 -6.58 -13.23 -4.14
C ALA A 157 -5.39 -14.20 -4.28
N ILE A 158 -5.63 -15.44 -4.73
CA ILE A 158 -4.57 -16.42 -5.00
C ILE A 158 -3.61 -15.92 -6.08
N ILE A 159 -4.12 -15.32 -7.17
CA ILE A 159 -3.28 -14.75 -8.24
C ILE A 159 -2.35 -13.67 -7.69
N PHE A 160 -2.86 -12.76 -6.85
CA PHE A 160 -2.02 -11.73 -6.21
C PHE A 160 -0.98 -12.34 -5.26
N ILE A 161 -1.33 -13.37 -4.50
CA ILE A 161 -0.37 -14.08 -3.64
C ILE A 161 0.74 -14.74 -4.47
N VAL A 162 0.38 -15.42 -5.56
CA VAL A 162 1.34 -16.06 -6.47
C VAL A 162 2.23 -15.02 -7.15
N PHE A 163 1.69 -13.86 -7.52
CA PHE A 163 2.45 -12.75 -8.08
C PHE A 163 3.52 -12.26 -7.10
N VAL A 164 3.13 -12.00 -5.84
CA VAL A 164 4.04 -11.53 -4.78
C VAL A 164 5.09 -12.59 -4.47
N TYR A 165 4.69 -13.86 -4.36
CA TYR A 165 5.59 -14.99 -4.14
C TYR A 165 6.62 -15.13 -5.27
N SER A 166 6.18 -15.04 -6.53
CA SER A 166 7.05 -15.06 -7.70
C SER A 166 8.06 -13.91 -7.65
N GLY A 167 7.61 -12.72 -7.27
CA GLY A 167 8.45 -11.56 -7.06
C GLY A 167 9.56 -11.78 -6.03
N ILE A 168 9.21 -12.30 -4.85
CA ILE A 168 10.17 -12.63 -3.78
C ILE A 168 11.16 -13.70 -4.25
N LYS A 169 10.68 -14.72 -4.97
CA LYS A 169 11.53 -15.79 -5.52
C LYS A 169 12.56 -15.24 -6.52
N ILE A 170 12.17 -14.27 -7.36
CA ILE A 170 13.10 -13.57 -8.27
C ILE A 170 14.13 -12.76 -7.49
N ALA A 171 13.71 -12.07 -6.42
CA ALA A 171 14.62 -11.30 -5.59
C ALA A 171 15.69 -12.16 -4.89
N ILE A 172 15.31 -13.35 -4.41
CA ILE A 172 16.24 -14.30 -3.76
C ILE A 172 17.22 -14.92 -4.76
N ASN A 173 16.75 -15.26 -5.98
CA ASN A 173 17.58 -15.90 -7.01
C ASN A 173 18.42 -14.91 -7.83
N ALA A 174 18.40 -13.62 -7.49
CA ALA A 174 19.13 -12.60 -8.23
C ALA A 174 20.65 -12.74 -8.05
N LYS A 175 21.38 -12.76 -9.17
CA LYS A 175 22.85 -12.94 -9.19
C LYS A 175 23.65 -11.80 -8.56
N THR A 176 23.08 -10.59 -8.46
CA THR A 176 23.76 -9.43 -7.86
C THR A 176 22.91 -8.80 -6.76
N ARG A 177 23.55 -8.28 -5.71
CA ARG A 177 22.87 -7.62 -4.59
C ARG A 177 21.99 -6.47 -5.04
N PHE A 178 22.47 -5.66 -5.99
CA PHE A 178 21.68 -4.59 -6.60
C PHE A 178 20.38 -5.09 -7.24
N LYS A 179 20.45 -6.17 -8.04
CA LYS A 179 19.27 -6.75 -8.69
C LYS A 179 18.30 -7.34 -7.65
N SER A 180 18.82 -7.93 -6.57
CA SER A 180 18.01 -8.43 -5.46
C SER A 180 17.23 -7.31 -4.76
N TYR A 181 17.90 -6.20 -4.40
CA TYR A 181 17.25 -5.05 -3.77
C TYR A 181 16.26 -4.33 -4.70
N LEU A 182 16.58 -4.24 -5.99
CA LEU A 182 15.70 -3.63 -6.99
C LEU A 182 14.45 -4.48 -7.21
N ALA A 183 14.60 -5.81 -7.35
CA ALA A 183 13.48 -6.74 -7.43
C ALA A 183 12.60 -6.66 -6.17
N THR A 184 13.22 -6.68 -4.98
CA THR A 184 12.51 -6.52 -3.70
C THR A 184 11.72 -5.21 -3.66
N GLY A 185 12.32 -4.10 -4.08
CA GLY A 185 11.68 -2.79 -4.16
C GLY A 185 10.44 -2.79 -5.05
N ILE A 186 10.57 -3.30 -6.28
CA ILE A 186 9.45 -3.38 -7.23
C ILE A 186 8.34 -4.25 -6.65
N THR A 187 8.67 -5.40 -6.07
CA THR A 187 7.67 -6.31 -5.51
C THR A 187 6.96 -5.71 -4.30
N ALA A 188 7.66 -4.90 -3.49
CA ALA A 188 7.07 -4.21 -2.36
C ALA A 188 6.07 -3.13 -2.82
N ILE A 189 6.38 -2.38 -3.88
CA ILE A 189 5.44 -1.39 -4.45
C ILE A 189 4.17 -2.07 -4.95
N VAL A 190 4.31 -3.13 -5.76
CA VAL A 190 3.13 -3.77 -6.37
C VAL A 190 2.23 -4.42 -5.31
N ARG A 191 2.79 -4.77 -4.16
CA ARG A 191 2.04 -5.31 -3.03
C ARG A 191 1.31 -4.24 -2.22
N LEU A 192 1.85 -3.02 -2.13
CA LEU A 192 1.34 -1.91 -1.31
C LEU A 192 0.19 -1.19 -2.00
#